data_AF-A0A7V2MFG0-F1
#
_entry.id   AF-A0A7V2MFG0-F1
#
_cell.length_a   1.000
_cell.length_b   1.000
_cell.length_c   1.000
_cell.angle_alpha   90.00
_cell.angle_beta   90.00
_cell.angle_gamma   90.00
#
_symmetry.space_group_name_H-M   'P 1'
#
loop_
_entity.id
_entity.type
_entity.pdbx_description
1 polymer ?
#
loop_
_entity_poly.entity_id
_entity_poly.type
_entity_poly.pdbx_seq_one_letter_code
_entity_poly.pdbx_strand_id
1 'polypeptide(L)'
;MSCNEVRDLAALYLYGEVSAEQEEAVEQHIHTCGVCAAEMARLRALHAAVDESALEPPETLLLDCRRELRLKLAREAAPAGSRVKLAAAWNWLAAGWRPVGALALLALGFVLGRAGDIPSTEFAGTAPAGVLTRVRAVEPEGNGRVRLVVEETRQRAVSGALSDGRIRGLLLAGVHEGDDGVRVNVMDLLQQEAAEAEVRRAFLTALERDANPGIRLRAIQALKPYAGDPAVQRALAQVLLHDEHDGVRTHAIDTLVQHKPRAVVGALQELVPHESNSYIRLRLVRLLHELNASDGAF
;
A
#
# COMPACT_ATOMS: atom_id res chain seq x y z
N MET A 1 26.75 13.60 42.24
CA MET A 1 25.35 13.29 41.88
C MET A 1 24.49 13.19 43.12
N SER A 2 23.23 13.62 43.00
CA SER A 2 22.20 13.44 44.02
C SER A 2 21.46 12.10 43.86
N CYS A 3 20.80 11.61 44.92
CA CYS A 3 20.05 10.37 44.87
C CYS A 3 18.85 10.42 43.88
N ASN A 4 18.29 11.60 43.64
CA ASN A 4 17.20 11.77 42.67
C ASN A 4 17.70 11.59 41.23
N GLU A 5 18.85 12.17 40.89
CA GLU A 5 19.47 12.02 39.57
C GLU A 5 19.81 10.56 39.27
N VAL A 6 20.32 9.82 40.26
CA VAL A 6 20.61 8.38 40.10
C VAL A 6 19.33 7.57 39.89
N ARG A 7 18.24 7.93 40.57
CA ARG A 7 16.95 7.27 40.38
C ARG A 7 16.38 7.51 38.98
N ASP A 8 16.53 8.71 38.45
CA ASP A 8 16.06 9.07 37.11
C ASP A 8 16.89 8.37 36.02
N LEU A 9 18.19 8.16 36.27
CA LEU A 9 19.11 7.47 35.36
C LEU A 9 19.13 5.94 35.54
N ALA A 10 18.49 5.39 36.56
CA ALA A 10 18.60 3.97 36.92
C ALA A 10 18.14 3.04 35.79
N ALA A 11 17.01 3.36 35.14
CA ALA A 11 16.49 2.57 34.01
C ALA A 11 17.41 2.68 32.77
N LEU A 12 17.84 3.91 32.44
CA LEU A 12 18.73 4.16 31.30
C LEU A 12 20.08 3.44 31.47
N TYR A 13 20.62 3.42 32.69
CA TYR A 13 21.85 2.69 33.02
C TYR A 13 21.69 1.18 32.82
N LEU A 14 20.54 0.61 33.21
CA LEU A 14 20.22 -0.82 33.03
C LEU A 14 20.18 -1.24 31.55
N TYR A 15 19.72 -0.34 30.67
CA TYR A 15 19.65 -0.59 29.22
C TYR A 15 20.89 -0.11 28.46
N GLY A 16 21.91 0.43 29.14
CA GLY A 16 23.13 0.95 28.51
C GLY A 16 22.91 2.24 27.69
N GLU A 17 21.87 3.01 28.00
CA GLU A 17 21.50 4.25 27.30
C GLU A 17 22.04 5.53 27.99
N VAL A 18 23.03 5.39 28.88
CA VAL A 18 23.70 6.51 29.56
C VAL A 18 25.04 6.85 28.90
N SER A 19 25.50 8.10 29.02
CA SER A 19 26.85 8.44 28.59
C SER A 19 27.90 7.85 29.52
N ALA A 20 29.14 7.65 29.05
CA ALA A 20 30.23 7.10 29.86
C ALA A 20 30.51 7.91 31.14
N GLU A 21 30.37 9.25 31.08
CA GLU A 21 30.50 10.12 32.26
C GLU A 21 29.37 9.89 33.28
N GLN A 22 28.15 9.63 32.81
CA GLN A 22 26.99 9.35 33.66
C GLN A 22 27.07 7.95 34.27
N GLU A 23 27.58 6.99 33.51
CA GLU A 23 27.81 5.61 33.95
C GLU A 23 28.77 5.58 35.17
N GLU A 24 29.94 6.19 35.02
CA GLU A 24 30.94 6.26 36.09
C GLU A 24 30.40 7.01 37.33
N ALA A 25 29.64 8.09 37.12
CA ALA A 25 29.07 8.87 38.21
C ALA A 25 27.95 8.10 38.97
N VAL A 26 27.15 7.29 38.26
CA VAL A 26 26.14 6.40 38.85
C VAL A 26 26.82 5.29 39.65
N GLU A 27 27.86 4.66 39.11
CA GLU A 27 28.62 3.61 39.80
C GLU A 27 29.27 4.12 41.08
N GLN A 28 29.96 5.26 41.01
CA GLN A 28 30.60 5.89 42.16
C GLN A 28 29.57 6.25 43.26
N HIS A 29 28.37 6.70 42.86
CA HIS A 29 27.31 7.01 43.80
C HIS A 29 26.70 5.75 44.44
N ILE A 30 26.48 4.68 43.67
CA ILE A 30 25.96 3.40 44.19
C ILE A 30 26.93 2.78 45.20
N HIS A 31 28.24 2.93 44.99
CA HIS A 31 29.26 2.46 45.95
C HIS A 31 29.25 3.22 47.28
N THR A 32 28.80 4.47 47.28
CA THR A 32 28.80 5.35 48.47
C THR A 32 27.44 5.46 49.15
N CYS A 33 26.34 5.22 48.42
CA CYS A 33 24.98 5.34 48.92
C CYS A 33 24.25 3.98 48.96
N GLY A 34 24.08 3.42 50.17
CA GLY A 34 23.41 2.12 50.36
C GLY A 34 21.94 2.09 49.95
N VAL A 35 21.24 3.24 49.96
CA VAL A 35 19.84 3.33 49.51
C VAL A 35 19.74 3.16 48.00
N CYS A 36 20.59 3.87 47.24
CA CYS A 36 20.64 3.75 45.79
C CYS A 36 21.13 2.37 45.35
N ALA A 37 22.06 1.75 46.10
CA ALA A 37 22.48 0.38 45.86
C ALA A 37 21.36 -0.64 46.03
N ALA A 38 20.55 -0.50 47.09
CA ALA A 38 19.40 -1.38 47.33
C ALA A 38 18.33 -1.22 46.24
N GLU A 39 18.08 0.00 45.79
CA GLU A 39 17.11 0.26 44.72
C GLU A 39 17.58 -0.29 43.36
N MET A 40 18.87 -0.15 43.04
CA MET A 40 19.44 -0.77 41.85
C MET A 40 19.41 -2.30 41.90
N ALA A 41 19.64 -2.90 43.07
CA ALA A 41 19.51 -4.34 43.22
C ALA A 41 18.07 -4.83 42.97
N ARG A 42 17.06 -4.08 43.43
CA ARG A 42 15.64 -4.37 43.17
C ARG A 42 15.30 -4.26 41.68
N LEU A 43 15.75 -3.21 41.01
CA LEU A 43 15.50 -3.02 39.59
C LEU A 43 16.15 -4.11 38.74
N ARG A 44 17.38 -4.52 39.06
CA ARG A 44 18.05 -5.67 38.40
C ARG A 44 17.30 -6.98 38.61
N ALA A 45 16.81 -7.23 39.84
CA ALA A 45 16.04 -8.43 40.14
C ALA A 45 14.71 -8.48 39.38
N LEU A 46 14.03 -7.32 39.24
CA LEU A 46 12.81 -7.21 38.44
C LEU A 46 13.07 -7.52 36.96
N HIS A 47 14.12 -6.95 36.37
CA HIS A 47 14.47 -7.20 34.97
C HIS A 47 14.82 -8.67 34.73
N ALA A 48 15.60 -9.29 35.62
CA ALA A 48 15.91 -10.71 35.53
C ALA A 48 14.65 -11.59 35.54
N ALA A 49 13.66 -11.26 36.39
CA ALA A 49 12.39 -11.99 36.43
C ALA A 49 11.54 -11.81 35.16
N VAL A 50 11.63 -10.63 34.52
CA VAL A 50 10.92 -10.34 33.26
C VAL A 50 11.61 -11.07 32.09
N ASP A 51 12.93 -11.07 32.04
CA ASP A 51 13.70 -11.77 31.00
C ASP A 51 13.50 -13.29 31.06
N GLU A 52 13.42 -13.87 32.26
CA GLU A 52 13.03 -15.28 32.45
C GLU A 52 11.60 -15.57 31.97
N SER A 53 10.73 -14.55 31.94
CA SER A 53 9.35 -14.65 31.48
C SER A 53 9.17 -14.40 29.99
N ALA A 54 10.25 -14.19 29.23
CA ALA A 54 10.23 -14.11 27.77
C ALA A 54 9.78 -15.48 27.20
N LEU A 55 8.46 -15.67 27.19
CA LEU A 55 7.78 -16.82 26.65
C LEU A 55 8.02 -16.83 25.14
N GLU A 56 9.02 -17.59 24.69
CA GLU A 56 9.04 -18.03 23.30
C GLU A 56 7.69 -18.71 23.04
N PRO A 57 6.87 -18.17 22.12
CA PRO A 57 5.55 -18.73 21.87
C PRO A 57 5.74 -20.18 21.41
N PRO A 58 5.01 -21.15 21.99
CA PRO A 58 5.20 -22.55 21.65
C PRO A 58 4.97 -22.76 20.15
N GLU A 59 5.85 -23.52 19.50
CA GLU A 59 5.82 -23.71 18.04
C GLU A 59 4.45 -24.23 17.53
N THR A 60 3.74 -24.97 18.38
CA THR A 60 2.39 -25.47 18.12
C THR A 60 1.38 -24.35 17.91
N LEU A 61 1.47 -23.25 18.66
CA LEU A 61 0.58 -22.09 18.52
C LEU A 61 0.77 -21.41 17.16
N LEU A 62 2.02 -21.31 16.68
CA LEU A 62 2.30 -20.74 15.36
C LEU A 62 1.76 -21.62 14.23
N LEU A 63 1.85 -22.94 14.38
CA LEU A 63 1.28 -23.90 13.42
C LEU A 63 -0.25 -23.82 13.39
N ASP A 64 -0.89 -23.70 14.55
CA ASP A 64 -2.34 -23.57 14.66
C ASP A 64 -2.84 -22.27 14.05
N CYS A 65 -2.18 -21.14 14.34
CA CYS A 65 -2.49 -19.85 13.72
C CYS A 65 -2.37 -19.91 12.19
N ARG A 66 -1.30 -20.52 11.66
CA ARG A 66 -1.11 -20.69 10.20
C ARG A 66 -2.19 -21.58 9.58
N ARG A 67 -2.58 -22.64 10.28
CA ARG A 67 -3.64 -23.55 9.83
C ARG A 67 -4.98 -22.84 9.80
N GLU A 68 -5.32 -22.11 10.85
CA GLU A 68 -6.59 -21.37 10.94
C GLU A 68 -6.71 -20.31 9.85
N LEU A 69 -5.62 -19.58 9.58
CA LEU A 69 -5.56 -18.60 8.50
C LEU A 69 -5.83 -19.25 7.13
N ARG A 70 -5.18 -20.38 6.83
CA ARG A 70 -5.41 -21.12 5.56
C ARG A 70 -6.87 -21.56 5.41
N LEU A 71 -7.50 -22.00 6.50
CA LEU A 71 -8.90 -22.42 6.48
C LEU A 71 -9.85 -21.25 6.21
N LYS A 72 -9.58 -20.08 6.81
CA LYS A 72 -10.36 -18.85 6.55
C LYS A 72 -10.25 -18.42 5.09
N LEU A 73 -9.03 -18.37 4.54
CA LEU A 73 -8.79 -18.03 3.13
C LEU A 73 -9.47 -19.02 2.17
N ALA A 74 -9.42 -20.33 2.46
CA ALA A 74 -10.07 -21.34 1.63
C ALA A 74 -11.60 -21.21 1.61
N ARG A 75 -12.21 -20.79 2.73
CA ARG A 75 -13.66 -20.54 2.81
C ARG A 75 -14.07 -19.31 2.01
N GLU A 76 -13.27 -18.24 2.03
CA GLU A 76 -13.51 -17.06 1.20
C GLU A 76 -13.29 -17.34 -0.29
N ALA A 77 -12.35 -18.23 -0.63
CA ALA A 77 -12.04 -18.61 -2.00
C ALA A 77 -13.05 -19.62 -2.61
N ALA A 78 -13.91 -20.26 -1.82
CA ALA A 78 -14.84 -21.25 -2.34
C ALA A 78 -15.97 -20.58 -3.14
N PRO A 79 -16.19 -20.94 -4.42
CA PRO A 79 -17.25 -20.34 -5.23
C PRO A 79 -18.64 -20.75 -4.72
N ALA A 80 -19.53 -19.76 -4.54
CA ALA A 80 -20.91 -19.97 -4.11
C ALA A 80 -21.61 -21.04 -4.98
N GLY A 81 -22.00 -22.14 -4.33
CA GLY A 81 -22.36 -23.43 -4.92
C GLY A 81 -23.68 -23.54 -5.71
N SER A 82 -24.03 -22.54 -6.53
CA SER A 82 -25.23 -22.60 -7.38
C SER A 82 -24.94 -22.84 -8.86
N ARG A 83 -23.75 -22.50 -9.36
CA ARG A 83 -23.47 -22.52 -10.82
C ARG A 83 -23.02 -23.90 -11.37
N VAL A 84 -22.50 -24.78 -10.52
CA VAL A 84 -21.99 -26.10 -10.94
C VAL A 84 -23.12 -27.10 -11.26
N LYS A 85 -24.30 -26.97 -10.63
CA LYS A 85 -25.44 -27.88 -10.86
C LYS A 85 -26.16 -27.62 -12.20
N LEU A 86 -26.17 -26.38 -12.69
CA LEU A 86 -26.78 -26.01 -13.98
C LEU A 86 -25.97 -26.49 -15.19
N ALA A 87 -24.64 -26.48 -15.09
CA ALA A 87 -23.76 -26.96 -16.16
C ALA A 87 -23.87 -28.49 -16.37
N ALA A 88 -24.10 -29.26 -15.31
CA ALA A 88 -24.28 -30.70 -15.40
C ALA A 88 -25.60 -31.10 -16.08
N ALA A 89 -26.69 -30.36 -15.85
CA ALA A 89 -28.00 -30.64 -16.45
C ALA A 89 -28.03 -30.36 -17.97
N TRP A 90 -27.33 -29.32 -18.42
CA TRP A 90 -27.27 -28.95 -19.85
C TRP A 90 -26.51 -29.98 -20.69
N ASN A 91 -25.52 -30.65 -20.11
CA ASN A 91 -24.67 -31.61 -20.82
C ASN A 91 -25.41 -32.93 -21.16
N TRP A 92 -26.46 -33.28 -20.40
CA TRP A 92 -27.26 -34.48 -20.67
C TRP A 92 -28.25 -34.27 -21.84
N LEU A 93 -28.87 -33.08 -21.93
CA LEU A 93 -29.73 -32.70 -23.07
C LEU A 93 -28.93 -32.60 -24.39
N ALA A 94 -27.67 -32.19 -24.32
CA ALA A 94 -26.79 -32.06 -25.48
C ALA A 94 -26.16 -33.39 -25.95
N ALA A 95 -26.41 -34.53 -25.31
CA ALA A 95 -25.80 -35.81 -25.70
C ALA A 95 -26.54 -36.51 -26.86
N GLY A 96 -27.86 -36.33 -26.98
CA GLY A 96 -28.66 -37.08 -27.95
C GLY A 96 -28.77 -36.46 -29.35
N TRP A 97 -28.66 -35.14 -29.50
CA TRP A 97 -29.07 -34.43 -30.74
C TRP A 97 -27.91 -33.79 -31.52
N ARG A 98 -26.66 -34.09 -31.15
CA ARG A 98 -25.45 -33.48 -31.74
C ARG A 98 -25.30 -33.64 -33.26
N PRO A 99 -25.63 -34.79 -33.90
CA PRO A 99 -25.44 -34.91 -35.34
C PRO A 99 -26.53 -34.18 -36.16
N VAL A 100 -27.75 -34.09 -35.63
CA VAL A 100 -28.88 -33.45 -36.33
C VAL A 100 -28.76 -31.93 -36.30
N GLY A 101 -28.32 -31.36 -35.17
CA GLY A 101 -28.09 -29.92 -35.06
C GLY A 101 -26.98 -29.41 -35.99
N ALA A 102 -25.91 -30.18 -36.18
CA ALA A 102 -24.81 -29.82 -37.06
C ALA A 102 -25.23 -29.74 -38.54
N LEU A 103 -26.04 -30.69 -39.01
CA LEU A 103 -26.57 -30.71 -40.37
C LEU A 103 -27.56 -29.56 -40.63
N ALA A 104 -28.39 -29.23 -39.65
CA ALA A 104 -29.33 -28.10 -39.75
C ALA A 104 -28.60 -26.75 -39.87
N LEU A 105 -27.53 -26.54 -39.08
CA LEU A 105 -26.72 -25.32 -39.14
C LEU A 105 -25.95 -25.17 -40.46
N LEU A 106 -25.43 -26.27 -41.01
CA LEU A 106 -24.77 -26.28 -42.33
C LEU A 106 -25.75 -25.95 -43.46
N ALA A 107 -26.94 -26.55 -43.45
CA ALA A 107 -27.97 -26.26 -44.44
C ALA A 107 -28.44 -24.79 -44.36
N LEU A 108 -28.63 -24.27 -43.15
CA LEU A 108 -29.02 -22.89 -42.92
C LEU A 108 -27.94 -21.91 -43.40
N GLY A 109 -26.67 -22.17 -43.08
CA GLY A 109 -25.53 -21.36 -43.54
C GLY A 109 -25.37 -21.37 -45.07
N PHE A 110 -25.59 -22.52 -45.71
CA PHE A 110 -25.51 -22.64 -47.17
C PHE A 110 -26.62 -21.86 -47.90
N VAL A 111 -27.84 -21.89 -47.36
CA VAL A 111 -28.98 -21.15 -47.94
C VAL A 111 -28.82 -19.65 -47.74
N LEU A 112 -28.38 -19.21 -46.56
CA LEU A 112 -28.07 -17.79 -46.30
C LEU A 112 -26.92 -17.26 -47.16
N GLY A 113 -25.87 -18.08 -47.39
CA GLY A 113 -24.73 -17.69 -48.23
C GLY A 113 -25.05 -17.63 -49.73
N ARG A 114 -26.14 -18.25 -50.19
CA ARG A 114 -26.52 -18.24 -51.62
C ARG A 114 -27.54 -17.17 -51.99
N ALA A 115 -28.25 -16.61 -51.00
CA ALA A 115 -29.39 -15.72 -51.21
C ALA A 115 -29.12 -14.24 -50.89
N GLY A 116 -27.98 -13.89 -50.30
CA GLY A 116 -27.61 -12.50 -50.02
C GLY A 116 -26.20 -12.20 -50.47
N ASP A 117 -26.02 -11.09 -51.20
CA ASP A 117 -24.76 -10.35 -51.18
C ASP A 117 -24.52 -9.92 -49.72
N ILE A 118 -23.81 -10.77 -48.97
CA ILE A 118 -23.38 -10.43 -47.61
C ILE A 118 -22.20 -9.48 -47.79
N PRO A 119 -22.32 -8.18 -47.43
CA PRO A 119 -21.17 -7.29 -47.47
C PRO A 119 -20.09 -7.90 -46.60
N SER A 120 -18.87 -7.97 -47.13
CA SER A 120 -17.69 -8.38 -46.38
C SER A 120 -17.40 -7.33 -45.32
N THR A 121 -18.14 -7.37 -44.22
CA THR A 121 -17.73 -6.75 -42.97
C THR A 121 -16.52 -7.53 -42.49
N GLU A 122 -15.35 -6.95 -42.69
CA GLU A 122 -14.16 -7.30 -41.93
C GLU A 122 -14.59 -7.43 -40.47
N PHE A 123 -14.45 -8.64 -39.93
CA PHE A 123 -14.64 -8.90 -38.52
C PHE A 123 -13.46 -8.26 -37.79
N ALA A 124 -13.49 -6.93 -37.68
CA ALA A 124 -12.74 -6.22 -36.67
C ALA A 124 -13.28 -6.76 -35.34
N GLY A 125 -12.53 -7.68 -34.75
CA GLY A 125 -12.83 -8.23 -33.44
C GLY A 125 -12.96 -7.06 -32.47
N THR A 126 -14.20 -6.64 -32.25
CA THR A 126 -14.55 -5.83 -31.11
C THR A 126 -14.44 -6.80 -29.94
N ALA A 127 -13.26 -6.84 -29.34
CA ALA A 127 -13.11 -7.38 -28.01
C ALA A 127 -14.23 -6.73 -27.17
N PRO A 128 -15.02 -7.51 -26.42
CA PRO A 128 -16.00 -6.92 -25.53
C PRO A 128 -15.25 -5.98 -24.60
N ALA A 129 -15.44 -4.68 -24.81
CA ALA A 129 -15.08 -3.65 -23.85
C ALA A 129 -15.89 -3.97 -22.59
N GLY A 130 -15.26 -4.64 -21.63
CA GLY A 130 -15.91 -5.05 -20.39
C GLY A 130 -15.58 -6.44 -19.86
N VAL A 131 -14.62 -7.18 -20.41
CA VAL A 131 -13.97 -8.22 -19.58
C VAL A 131 -13.08 -7.46 -18.60
N LEU A 132 -13.56 -7.29 -17.37
CA LEU A 132 -12.79 -6.68 -16.27
C LEU A 132 -11.60 -7.58 -15.99
N THR A 133 -10.48 -7.28 -16.63
CA THR A 133 -9.19 -7.94 -16.51
C THR A 133 -8.62 -7.63 -15.12
N ARG A 134 -9.04 -8.38 -14.09
CA ARG A 134 -8.61 -8.14 -12.72
C ARG A 134 -7.22 -8.73 -12.48
N VAL A 135 -6.28 -7.91 -12.00
CA VAL A 135 -4.95 -8.35 -11.59
C VAL A 135 -5.01 -8.97 -10.20
N ARG A 136 -4.54 -10.21 -10.06
CA ARG A 136 -4.58 -10.99 -8.80
C ARG A 136 -3.24 -11.09 -8.09
N ALA A 137 -2.15 -11.12 -8.84
CA ALA A 137 -0.81 -11.19 -8.29
C ALA A 137 0.18 -10.55 -9.25
N VAL A 138 1.22 -9.94 -8.67
CA VAL A 138 2.29 -9.28 -9.40
C VAL A 138 3.61 -9.72 -8.77
N GLU A 139 4.47 -10.33 -9.57
CA GLU A 139 5.76 -10.86 -9.15
C GLU A 139 6.89 -10.31 -10.04
N PRO A 140 7.95 -9.72 -9.46
CA PRO A 140 9.14 -9.32 -10.23
C PRO A 140 9.97 -10.54 -10.61
N GLU A 141 10.26 -10.73 -11.91
CA GLU A 141 11.12 -11.82 -12.43
C GLU A 141 12.60 -11.40 -12.59
N GLY A 142 12.93 -10.14 -12.31
CA GLY A 142 14.26 -9.56 -12.52
C GLY A 142 14.44 -8.96 -13.93
N ASN A 143 15.48 -8.15 -14.11
CA ASN A 143 15.84 -7.49 -15.38
C ASN A 143 14.74 -6.58 -15.96
N GLY A 144 13.96 -5.91 -15.10
CA GLY A 144 12.84 -5.06 -15.51
C GLY A 144 11.64 -5.83 -16.09
N ARG A 145 11.59 -7.15 -15.90
CA ARG A 145 10.45 -8.00 -16.28
C ARG A 145 9.56 -8.32 -15.10
N VAL A 146 8.26 -8.38 -15.37
CA VAL A 146 7.21 -8.64 -14.38
C VAL A 146 6.29 -9.73 -14.89
N ARG A 147 5.90 -10.63 -13.99
CA ARG A 147 4.87 -11.65 -14.20
C ARG A 147 3.60 -11.21 -13.48
N LEU A 148 2.52 -11.12 -14.24
CA LEU A 148 1.18 -10.73 -13.80
C LEU A 148 0.25 -11.92 -13.88
N VAL A 149 -0.45 -12.26 -12.80
CA VAL A 149 -1.54 -13.25 -12.84
C VAL A 149 -2.85 -12.48 -12.97
N VAL A 150 -3.54 -12.72 -14.08
CA VAL A 150 -4.71 -11.94 -14.50
C VAL A 150 -5.93 -12.87 -14.64
N GLU A 151 -7.10 -12.38 -14.22
CA GLU A 151 -8.35 -13.14 -14.22
C GLU A 151 -9.37 -12.49 -15.19
N GLU A 152 -9.56 -13.10 -16.36
CA GLU A 152 -10.54 -12.67 -17.38
C GLU A 152 -11.70 -13.69 -17.50
N THR A 153 -11.35 -14.97 -17.63
CA THR A 153 -12.25 -16.14 -17.61
C THR A 153 -11.56 -17.40 -17.11
N ARG A 154 -10.22 -17.42 -17.17
CA ARG A 154 -9.30 -18.35 -16.52
C ARG A 154 -8.09 -17.55 -16.03
N GLN A 155 -7.45 -17.98 -14.95
CA GLN A 155 -6.20 -17.36 -14.50
C GLN A 155 -5.11 -17.59 -15.54
N ARG A 156 -4.48 -16.51 -15.99
CA ARG A 156 -3.35 -16.56 -16.93
C ARG A 156 -2.21 -15.71 -16.41
N ALA A 157 -1.01 -16.28 -16.43
CA ALA A 157 0.22 -15.54 -16.21
C ALA A 157 0.64 -14.83 -17.50
N VAL A 158 0.89 -13.53 -17.41
CA VAL A 158 1.40 -12.67 -18.48
C VAL A 158 2.74 -12.12 -18.01
N SER A 159 3.82 -12.40 -18.73
CA SER A 159 5.14 -11.86 -18.42
C SER A 159 5.60 -10.89 -19.50
N GLY A 160 6.23 -9.78 -19.11
CA GLY A 160 6.78 -8.80 -20.06
C GLY A 160 7.63 -7.75 -19.35
N ALA A 161 8.18 -6.80 -20.10
CA ALA A 161 8.97 -5.70 -19.55
C ALA A 161 8.07 -4.60 -18.97
N LEU A 162 8.55 -3.86 -17.97
CA LEU A 162 7.84 -2.68 -17.42
C LEU A 162 7.63 -1.57 -18.46
N SER A 163 8.51 -1.51 -19.47
CA SER A 163 8.42 -0.57 -20.59
C SER A 163 7.36 -0.95 -21.63
N ASP A 164 6.82 -2.17 -21.59
CA ASP A 164 5.78 -2.62 -22.51
C ASP A 164 4.44 -1.98 -22.16
N GLY A 165 3.85 -1.24 -23.10
CA GLY A 165 2.56 -0.58 -22.93
C GLY A 165 1.43 -1.53 -22.54
N ARG A 166 1.47 -2.80 -22.97
CA ARG A 166 0.50 -3.81 -22.55
C ARG A 166 0.65 -4.16 -21.07
N ILE A 167 1.87 -4.42 -20.62
CA ILE A 167 2.16 -4.73 -19.20
C ILE A 167 1.82 -3.53 -18.33
N ARG A 168 2.18 -2.33 -18.78
CA ARG A 168 1.86 -1.08 -18.11
C ARG A 168 0.35 -0.86 -18.00
N GLY A 169 -0.43 -1.09 -19.06
CA GLY A 169 -1.88 -1.01 -19.00
C GLY A 169 -2.49 -1.95 -17.96
N LEU A 170 -1.97 -3.18 -17.86
CA LEU A 170 -2.39 -4.14 -16.83
C LEU A 170 -1.99 -3.69 -15.42
N LEU A 171 -0.77 -3.16 -15.24
CA LEU A 171 -0.34 -2.60 -13.96
C LEU A 171 -1.23 -1.42 -13.55
N LEU A 172 -1.51 -0.48 -14.46
CA LEU A 172 -2.41 0.65 -14.21
C LEU A 172 -3.82 0.20 -13.83
N ALA A 173 -4.36 -0.85 -14.46
CA ALA A 173 -5.62 -1.44 -14.03
C ALA A 173 -5.53 -2.02 -12.60
N GLY A 174 -4.40 -2.67 -12.29
CA GLY A 174 -4.09 -3.18 -10.95
C GLY A 174 -4.07 -2.11 -9.86
N VAL A 175 -3.70 -0.86 -10.18
CA VAL A 175 -3.75 0.29 -9.25
C VAL A 175 -5.17 0.58 -8.78
N HIS A 176 -6.17 0.38 -9.63
CA HIS A 176 -7.55 0.75 -9.32
C HIS A 176 -8.40 -0.43 -8.88
N GLU A 177 -8.14 -1.62 -9.41
CA GLU A 177 -9.02 -2.80 -9.23
C GLU A 177 -8.39 -3.91 -8.39
N GLY A 178 -7.10 -3.80 -8.06
CA GLY A 178 -6.37 -4.78 -7.26
C GLY A 178 -6.78 -4.76 -5.78
N ASP A 179 -6.57 -5.88 -5.09
CA ASP A 179 -6.58 -5.89 -3.63
C ASP A 179 -5.38 -5.09 -3.07
N ASP A 180 -5.40 -4.80 -1.77
CA ASP A 180 -4.38 -3.93 -1.15
C ASP A 180 -2.95 -4.43 -1.40
N GLY A 181 -2.74 -5.75 -1.39
CA GLY A 181 -1.43 -6.36 -1.65
C GLY A 181 -0.98 -6.16 -3.10
N VAL A 182 -1.88 -6.40 -4.06
CA VAL A 182 -1.62 -6.15 -5.48
C VAL A 182 -1.34 -4.67 -5.71
N ARG A 183 -2.17 -3.77 -5.19
CA ARG A 183 -1.98 -2.32 -5.37
C ARG A 183 -0.62 -1.88 -4.85
N VAL A 184 -0.22 -2.32 -3.65
CA VAL A 184 1.11 -2.04 -3.09
C VAL A 184 2.24 -2.51 -4.00
N ASN A 185 2.20 -3.76 -4.46
CA ASN A 185 3.25 -4.30 -5.33
C ASN A 185 3.32 -3.59 -6.68
N VAL A 186 2.16 -3.24 -7.24
CA VAL A 186 2.06 -2.46 -8.48
C VAL A 186 2.67 -1.08 -8.31
N MET A 187 2.38 -0.38 -7.20
CA MET A 187 2.95 0.94 -6.92
C MET A 187 4.48 0.89 -6.83
N ASP A 188 5.04 -0.15 -6.21
CA ASP A 188 6.49 -0.31 -6.07
C ASP A 188 7.18 -0.52 -7.41
N LEU A 189 6.54 -1.28 -8.31
CA LEU A 189 7.05 -1.49 -9.65
C LEU A 189 6.94 -0.24 -10.52
N LEU A 190 5.83 0.49 -10.42
CA LEU A 190 5.60 1.71 -11.19
C LEU A 190 6.42 2.90 -10.69
N GLN A 191 7.01 2.84 -9.50
CA GLN A 191 7.80 3.93 -8.93
C GLN A 191 8.97 4.34 -9.84
N GLN A 192 9.59 3.38 -10.53
CA GLN A 192 10.72 3.63 -11.45
C GLN A 192 10.27 4.32 -12.75
N GLU A 193 8.99 4.18 -13.12
CA GLU A 193 8.38 4.74 -14.31
C GLU A 193 7.56 6.01 -14.01
N ALA A 194 7.68 6.58 -12.80
CA ALA A 194 6.94 7.76 -12.36
C ALA A 194 7.20 9.03 -13.20
N ALA A 195 8.22 9.02 -14.07
CA ALA A 195 8.47 10.09 -15.05
C ALA A 195 7.36 10.17 -16.10
N GLU A 196 6.73 9.04 -16.41
CA GLU A 196 5.66 8.97 -17.39
C GLU A 196 4.39 9.67 -16.88
N ALA A 197 3.77 10.47 -17.76
CA ALA A 197 2.63 11.31 -17.38
C ALA A 197 1.39 10.49 -16.97
N GLU A 198 1.20 9.28 -17.51
CA GLU A 198 0.11 8.39 -17.12
C GLU A 198 0.34 7.76 -15.74
N VAL A 199 1.55 7.25 -15.50
CA VAL A 199 1.94 6.65 -14.22
C VAL A 199 1.89 7.69 -13.10
N ARG A 200 2.39 8.90 -13.33
CA ARG A 200 2.30 10.01 -12.38
C ARG A 200 0.85 10.40 -12.05
N ARG A 201 -0.05 10.38 -13.04
CA ARG A 201 -1.49 10.60 -12.82
C ARG A 201 -2.12 9.48 -11.97
N ALA A 202 -1.68 8.24 -12.14
CA ALA A 202 -2.11 7.13 -11.30
C ALA A 202 -1.67 7.32 -9.84
N PHE A 203 -0.41 7.75 -9.60
CA PHE A 203 0.05 8.08 -8.25
C PHE A 203 -0.71 9.25 -7.63
N LEU A 204 -1.01 10.31 -8.38
CA LEU A 204 -1.86 11.41 -7.89
C LEU A 204 -3.25 10.93 -7.51
N THR A 205 -3.86 10.07 -8.35
CA THR A 205 -5.19 9.51 -8.06
C THR A 205 -5.15 8.62 -6.83
N ALA A 206 -4.11 7.80 -6.66
CA ALA A 206 -3.93 6.96 -5.48
C ALA A 206 -3.74 7.81 -4.22
N LEU A 207 -2.97 8.89 -4.29
CA LEU A 207 -2.78 9.82 -3.19
C LEU A 207 -4.09 10.48 -2.75
N GLU A 208 -4.95 10.85 -3.69
CA GLU A 208 -6.21 11.55 -3.39
C GLU A 208 -7.34 10.61 -2.91
N ARG A 209 -7.35 9.35 -3.35
CA ARG A 209 -8.55 8.50 -3.26
C ARG A 209 -8.33 7.12 -2.62
N ASP A 210 -7.11 6.64 -2.48
CA ASP A 210 -6.89 5.30 -1.94
C ASP A 210 -7.20 5.25 -0.44
N ALA A 211 -8.02 4.30 -0.02
CA ALA A 211 -8.38 4.11 1.38
C ALA A 211 -7.18 3.71 2.24
N ASN A 212 -6.21 3.00 1.67
CA ASN A 212 -5.06 2.47 2.40
C ASN A 212 -3.96 3.54 2.55
N PRO A 213 -3.60 3.95 3.78
CA PRO A 213 -2.57 4.96 4.00
C PRO A 213 -1.18 4.54 3.50
N GLY A 214 -0.88 3.23 3.49
CA GLY A 214 0.38 2.72 2.96
C GLY A 214 0.54 2.97 1.45
N ILE A 215 -0.56 2.92 0.69
CA ILE A 215 -0.56 3.23 -0.74
C ILE A 215 -0.39 4.74 -0.95
N ARG A 216 -1.10 5.57 -0.18
CA ARG A 216 -0.94 7.02 -0.21
C ARG A 216 0.49 7.46 0.12
N LEU A 217 1.13 6.82 1.10
CA LEU A 217 2.54 7.05 1.44
C LEU A 217 3.48 6.69 0.27
N ARG A 218 3.30 5.54 -0.36
CA ARG A 218 4.08 5.15 -1.55
C ARG A 218 3.87 6.13 -2.71
N ALA A 219 2.65 6.64 -2.88
CA ALA A 219 2.37 7.68 -3.85
C ALA A 219 3.15 8.97 -3.56
N ILE A 220 3.20 9.45 -2.31
CA ILE A 220 4.04 10.61 -1.94
C ILE A 220 5.51 10.34 -2.26
N GLN A 221 6.02 9.15 -1.91
CA GLN A 221 7.41 8.78 -2.17
C GLN A 221 7.74 8.79 -3.67
N ALA A 222 6.85 8.24 -4.52
CA ALA A 222 7.01 8.25 -5.97
C ALA A 222 6.89 9.66 -6.58
N LEU A 223 6.07 10.52 -5.98
CA LEU A 223 5.84 11.90 -6.46
C LEU A 223 6.89 12.90 -5.95
N LYS A 224 7.68 12.55 -4.93
CA LYS A 224 8.69 13.43 -4.33
C LYS A 224 9.66 14.07 -5.33
N PRO A 225 10.22 13.36 -6.33
CA PRO A 225 11.08 13.99 -7.36
C PRO A 225 10.36 15.05 -8.21
N TYR A 226 9.03 14.99 -8.26
CA TYR A 226 8.16 15.86 -9.05
C TYR A 226 7.42 16.89 -8.20
N ALA A 227 7.84 17.13 -6.95
CA ALA A 227 7.17 18.09 -6.06
C ALA A 227 7.32 19.57 -6.49
N GLY A 228 8.07 19.85 -7.57
CA GLY A 228 8.04 21.13 -8.28
C GLY A 228 6.81 21.31 -9.19
N ASP A 229 6.10 20.24 -9.54
CA ASP A 229 4.91 20.27 -10.40
C ASP A 229 3.71 20.88 -9.63
N PRO A 230 3.04 21.91 -10.17
CA PRO A 230 1.86 22.51 -9.56
C PRO A 230 0.71 21.52 -9.29
N ALA A 231 0.59 20.44 -10.06
CA ALA A 231 -0.40 19.39 -9.79
C ALA A 231 -0.04 18.60 -8.52
N VAL A 232 1.23 18.24 -8.36
CA VAL A 232 1.74 17.51 -7.19
C VAL A 232 1.64 18.39 -5.94
N GLN A 233 2.01 19.67 -6.04
CA GLN A 233 1.92 20.61 -4.92
C GLN A 233 0.49 20.77 -4.41
N ARG A 234 -0.49 20.88 -5.32
CA ARG A 234 -1.91 20.95 -4.96
C ARG A 234 -2.39 19.67 -4.29
N ALA A 235 -2.03 18.50 -4.82
CA ALA A 235 -2.39 17.23 -4.21
C ALA A 235 -1.81 17.08 -2.80
N LEU A 236 -0.53 17.43 -2.59
CA LEU A 236 0.12 17.41 -1.28
C LEU A 236 -0.54 18.39 -0.28
N ALA A 237 -0.94 19.58 -0.74
CA ALA A 237 -1.67 20.53 0.10
C ALA A 237 -3.07 20.01 0.47
N GLN A 238 -3.76 19.35 -0.46
CA GLN A 238 -5.06 18.73 -0.21
C GLN A 238 -4.96 17.62 0.85
N VAL A 239 -3.90 16.80 0.77
CA VAL A 239 -3.57 15.77 1.76
C VAL A 239 -3.34 16.38 3.13
N LEU A 240 -2.58 17.47 3.23
CA LEU A 240 -2.37 18.15 4.52
C LEU A 240 -3.67 18.63 5.16
N LEU A 241 -4.58 19.14 4.35
CA LEU A 241 -5.85 19.69 4.82
C LEU A 241 -6.88 18.61 5.22
N HIS A 242 -6.88 17.44 4.56
CA HIS A 242 -8.02 16.51 4.63
C HIS A 242 -7.65 15.06 4.99
N ASP A 243 -6.38 14.67 4.95
CA ASP A 243 -6.01 13.27 5.22
C ASP A 243 -6.08 12.96 6.72
N GLU A 244 -6.81 11.90 7.06
CA GLU A 244 -6.98 11.48 8.46
C GLU A 244 -5.70 10.89 9.05
N HIS A 245 -4.76 10.43 8.23
CA HIS A 245 -3.56 9.74 8.70
C HIS A 245 -2.37 10.68 8.87
N ASP A 246 -1.98 10.92 10.13
CA ASP A 246 -0.85 11.77 10.53
C ASP A 246 0.45 11.45 9.80
N GLY A 247 0.75 10.16 9.55
CA GLY A 247 1.93 9.76 8.81
C GLY A 247 1.93 10.29 7.38
N VAL A 248 0.79 10.21 6.69
CA VAL A 248 0.65 10.70 5.30
C VAL A 248 0.79 12.22 5.28
N ARG A 249 0.13 12.93 6.21
CA ARG A 249 0.27 14.39 6.35
C ARG A 249 1.70 14.81 6.67
N THR A 250 2.39 14.09 7.56
CA THR A 250 3.81 14.32 7.89
C THR A 250 4.70 14.23 6.65
N HIS A 251 4.55 13.18 5.85
CA HIS A 251 5.31 13.03 4.61
C HIS A 251 4.95 14.10 3.57
N ALA A 252 3.71 14.56 3.52
CA ALA A 252 3.29 15.63 2.63
C ALA A 252 3.96 16.97 2.98
N ILE A 253 3.98 17.37 4.27
CA ILE A 253 4.62 18.63 4.67
C ILE A 253 6.13 18.58 4.45
N ASP A 254 6.79 17.47 4.78
CA ASP A 254 8.22 17.31 4.57
C ASP A 254 8.60 17.42 3.08
N THR A 255 7.71 16.99 2.19
CA THR A 255 7.89 17.10 0.74
C THR A 255 7.68 18.54 0.26
N LEU A 256 6.65 19.25 0.76
CA LEU A 256 6.39 20.65 0.39
C LEU A 256 7.47 21.61 0.88
N VAL A 257 8.03 21.38 2.08
CA VAL A 257 9.11 22.21 2.65
C VAL A 257 10.34 22.26 1.74
N GLN A 258 10.64 21.18 1.02
CA GLN A 258 11.79 21.11 0.12
C GLN A 258 11.67 22.05 -1.09
N HIS A 259 10.45 22.27 -1.59
CA HIS A 259 10.22 23.03 -2.83
C HIS A 259 9.63 24.43 -2.61
N LYS A 260 9.17 24.74 -1.39
CA LYS A 260 8.68 26.06 -0.99
C LYS A 260 7.66 26.67 -1.98
N PRO A 261 6.55 25.99 -2.28
CA PRO A 261 5.59 26.50 -3.24
C PRO A 261 4.78 27.66 -2.68
N ARG A 262 4.87 28.84 -3.32
CA ARG A 262 4.05 30.01 -2.95
C ARG A 262 2.55 29.81 -3.21
N ALA A 263 2.20 28.94 -4.17
CA ALA A 263 0.82 28.71 -4.56
C ALA A 263 -0.05 28.05 -3.45
N VAL A 264 0.57 27.39 -2.48
CA VAL A 264 -0.15 26.68 -1.41
C VAL A 264 -0.25 27.48 -0.11
N VAL A 265 0.31 28.70 -0.06
CA VAL A 265 0.37 29.52 1.18
C VAL A 265 -1.00 29.68 1.84
N GLY A 266 -2.03 29.98 1.05
CA GLY A 266 -3.39 30.13 1.59
C GLY A 266 -3.91 28.88 2.30
N ALA A 267 -3.68 27.70 1.70
CA ALA A 267 -4.04 26.41 2.29
C ALA A 267 -3.24 26.14 3.59
N LEU A 268 -1.95 26.50 3.62
CA LEU A 268 -1.13 26.33 4.82
C LEU A 268 -1.61 27.24 5.96
N GLN A 269 -1.97 28.50 5.67
CA GLN A 269 -2.48 29.45 6.66
C GLN A 269 -3.81 28.99 7.27
N GLU A 270 -4.70 28.41 6.45
CA GLU A 270 -5.98 27.84 6.91
C GLU A 270 -5.78 26.64 7.84
N LEU A 271 -4.73 25.84 7.59
CA LEU A 271 -4.46 24.63 8.35
C LEU A 271 -3.82 24.88 9.73
N VAL A 272 -2.94 25.88 9.86
CA VAL A 272 -2.19 26.16 11.11
C VAL A 272 -3.06 26.18 12.38
N PRO A 273 -4.20 26.91 12.44
CA PRO A 273 -5.01 26.96 13.66
C PRO A 273 -5.75 25.66 13.98
N HIS A 274 -5.98 24.81 12.98
CA HIS A 274 -6.73 23.55 13.12
C HIS A 274 -5.81 22.33 13.27
N GLU A 275 -4.49 22.51 13.10
CA GLU A 275 -3.54 21.41 13.17
C GLU A 275 -3.24 20.99 14.62
N SER A 276 -3.70 19.77 14.95
CA SER A 276 -3.49 19.13 16.25
C SER A 276 -2.09 18.54 16.38
N ASN A 277 -1.49 18.08 15.28
CA ASN A 277 -0.17 17.46 15.30
C ASN A 277 0.93 18.52 15.45
N SER A 278 1.58 18.54 16.62
CA SER A 278 2.63 19.52 16.95
C SER A 278 3.79 19.55 15.96
N TYR A 279 4.19 18.40 15.39
CA TYR A 279 5.26 18.35 14.40
C TYR A 279 4.84 19.06 13.10
N ILE A 280 3.65 18.73 12.60
CA ILE A 280 3.11 19.32 11.37
C ILE A 280 2.91 20.82 11.56
N ARG A 281 2.31 21.25 12.68
CA ARG A 281 2.12 22.68 13.00
C ARG A 281 3.44 23.45 13.03
N LEU A 282 4.48 22.92 13.68
CA LEU A 282 5.81 23.55 13.70
C LEU A 282 6.41 23.67 12.29
N ARG A 283 6.22 22.65 11.45
CA ARG A 283 6.70 22.67 10.06
C ARG A 283 5.92 23.64 9.19
N LEU A 284 4.61 23.75 9.36
CA LEU A 284 3.76 24.74 8.67
C LEU A 284 4.20 26.16 8.97
N VAL A 285 4.34 26.52 10.25
CA VAL A 285 4.77 27.87 10.66
C VAL A 285 6.16 28.20 10.12
N ARG A 286 7.10 27.25 10.20
CA ARG A 286 8.44 27.43 9.62
C ARG A 286 8.38 27.65 8.12
N LEU A 287 7.60 26.85 7.40
CA LEU A 287 7.44 26.99 5.95
C LEU A 287 6.83 28.34 5.57
N LEU A 288 5.79 28.81 6.28
CA LEU A 288 5.20 30.12 6.07
C LEU A 288 6.20 31.25 6.29
N HIS A 289 6.99 31.18 7.36
CA HIS A 289 8.06 32.14 7.62
C HIS A 289 9.13 32.12 6.51
N GLU A 290 9.57 30.94 6.07
CA GLU A 290 10.51 30.80 4.94
C GLU A 290 9.95 31.31 3.61
N LEU A 291 8.62 31.38 3.46
CA LEU A 291 7.91 31.92 2.31
C LEU A 291 7.63 33.43 2.43
N ASN A 292 8.02 34.07 3.55
CA ASN A 292 7.64 35.45 3.91
C ASN A 292 6.11 35.66 3.94
N ALA A 293 5.35 34.63 4.33
CA ALA A 293 3.91 34.70 4.53
C ALA A 293 3.59 34.83 6.03
N SER A 294 2.50 35.51 6.38
CA SER A 294 2.02 35.56 7.76
C SER A 294 1.60 34.16 8.22
N ASP A 295 1.86 33.86 9.48
CA ASP A 295 1.51 32.61 10.16
C ASP A 295 0.03 32.54 10.59
N GLY A 296 -0.77 33.57 10.27
CA GLY A 296 -2.21 33.60 10.53
C GLY A 296 -2.58 33.73 12.02
N ALA A 297 -1.60 33.94 12.89
CA ALA A 297 -1.82 34.21 14.31
C ALA A 297 -2.30 35.66 14.50
N PHE A 298 -3.61 35.85 14.50
CA PHE A 298 -4.29 37.02 15.07
C PHE A 298 -5.17 36.59 16.23
#